data_AF-A0A2N5H4K4-F1
#
_entry.id   AF-A0A2N5H4K4-F1
#
_cell.length_a   1.000
_cell.length_b   1.000
_cell.length_c   1.000
_cell.angle_alpha   90.00
_cell.angle_beta   90.00
_cell.angle_gamma   90.00
#
_symmetry.space_group_name_H-M   'P 1'
#
loop_
_entity.id
_entity.type
_entity.pdbx_description
1 polymer ?
#
loop_
_entity_poly.entity_id
_entity_poly.type
_entity_poly.pdbx_seq_one_letter_code
_entity_poly.pdbx_strand_id
1 'polypeptide(L)'
;MARNLATIKAEVAVVGHSLGASFLLKYLSEEKQVQPISGVFLIAPPYWGAEDWEVDEYLLCEDFESRLPDKQNIIFYHSRDDQWVPFTHLAMYAQKLPKGDNSSV
;
A
#
# COMPACT_ATOMS: atom_id res chain seq x y z
N MET A 1 2.92 -23.46 -7.80
CA MET A 1 1.45 -23.45 -7.60
C MET A 1 1.06 -22.11 -7.00
N ALA A 2 0.39 -21.24 -7.76
CA ALA A 2 -0.15 -20.00 -7.21
C ALA A 2 -1.46 -20.31 -6.48
N ARG A 3 -1.51 -20.12 -5.15
CA ARG A 3 -2.78 -20.09 -4.42
C ARG A 3 -3.37 -18.70 -4.56
N ASN A 4 -4.59 -18.63 -5.09
CA ASN A 4 -5.35 -17.40 -5.18
C ASN A 4 -5.86 -17.02 -3.77
N LEU A 5 -5.78 -15.74 -3.41
CA LEU A 5 -6.28 -15.20 -2.13
C LEU A 5 -7.72 -15.67 -1.85
N ALA A 6 -8.58 -15.78 -2.86
CA ALA A 6 -9.97 -16.22 -2.74
C ALA A 6 -10.14 -17.66 -2.20
N THR A 7 -9.07 -18.47 -2.21
CA THR A 7 -9.10 -19.88 -1.75
C THR A 7 -8.66 -20.08 -0.31
N ILE A 8 -8.18 -19.02 0.35
CA ILE A 8 -7.68 -19.10 1.74
C ILE A 8 -8.87 -18.90 2.69
N LYS A 9 -9.10 -19.88 3.56
CA LYS A 9 -10.19 -19.88 4.57
C LYS A 9 -9.77 -19.34 5.94
N ALA A 10 -8.56 -18.82 6.06
CA ALA A 10 -8.00 -18.25 7.27
C ALA A 10 -7.82 -16.74 7.10
N GLU A 11 -7.66 -16.01 8.21
CA GLU A 11 -7.24 -14.61 8.15
C GLU A 11 -5.91 -14.48 7.41
N VAL A 12 -5.84 -13.54 6.47
CA VAL A 12 -4.68 -13.35 5.60
C VAL A 12 -4.03 -12.01 5.91
N ALA A 13 -2.71 -12.05 6.16
CA ALA A 13 -1.87 -10.87 6.09
C ALA A 13 -1.15 -10.82 4.74
N VAL A 14 -1.04 -9.61 4.17
CA VAL A 14 -0.35 -9.37 2.89
C VAL A 14 0.80 -8.41 3.09
N VAL A 15 1.91 -8.68 2.41
CA VAL A 15 3.12 -7.86 2.45
C VAL A 15 3.49 -7.47 1.02
N GLY A 16 3.65 -6.18 0.79
CA GLY A 16 4.15 -5.63 -0.47
C GLY A 16 5.47 -4.91 -0.25
N HIS A 17 6.37 -4.96 -1.23
CA HIS A 17 7.65 -4.26 -1.20
C HIS A 17 7.84 -3.44 -2.48
N SER A 18 8.32 -2.20 -2.33
CA SER A 18 8.62 -1.27 -3.42
C SER A 18 7.45 -1.15 -4.40
N LEU A 19 7.68 -1.32 -5.70
CA LEU A 19 6.64 -1.34 -6.74
C LEU A 19 5.51 -2.34 -6.43
N GLY A 20 5.82 -3.49 -5.82
CA GLY A 20 4.80 -4.46 -5.41
C GLY A 20 3.90 -3.95 -4.29
N ALA A 21 4.40 -3.06 -3.42
CA ALA A 21 3.61 -2.40 -2.39
C ALA A 21 2.62 -1.39 -2.99
N SER A 22 3.06 -0.57 -3.97
CA SER A 22 2.17 0.36 -4.66
C SER A 22 1.09 -0.38 -5.48
N PHE A 23 1.44 -1.50 -6.13
CA PHE A 23 0.46 -2.34 -6.82
C PHE A 23 -0.53 -2.99 -5.87
N LEU A 24 -0.06 -3.50 -4.73
CA LEU A 24 -0.94 -4.06 -3.72
C LEU A 24 -1.93 -3.01 -3.23
N LEU A 25 -1.48 -1.79 -2.96
CA LEU A 25 -2.36 -0.69 -2.55
C LEU A 25 -3.40 -0.36 -3.62
N LYS A 26 -2.98 -0.27 -4.90
CA LYS A 26 -3.88 -0.07 -6.05
C LYS A 26 -4.94 -1.16 -6.15
N TYR A 27 -4.51 -2.42 -6.09
CA TYR A 27 -5.41 -3.58 -6.10
C TYR A 27 -6.42 -3.53 -4.96
N LEU A 28 -5.98 -3.23 -3.74
CA LEU A 28 -6.87 -3.16 -2.57
C LEU A 28 -7.88 -2.01 -2.65
N SER A 29 -7.56 -0.92 -3.38
CA SER A 29 -8.46 0.23 -3.58
C SER A 29 -9.41 0.08 -4.77
N GLU A 30 -9.05 -0.72 -5.78
CA GLU A 30 -9.81 -0.82 -7.04
C GLU A 30 -10.65 -2.10 -7.12
N GLU A 31 -10.20 -3.18 -6.48
CA GLU A 31 -10.84 -4.49 -6.55
C GLU A 31 -11.68 -4.81 -5.31
N LYS A 32 -12.81 -5.50 -5.53
CA LYS A 32 -13.66 -5.99 -4.43
C LYS A 32 -12.98 -7.16 -3.73
N GLN A 33 -12.75 -7.01 -2.43
CA GLN A 33 -12.16 -8.07 -1.63
C GLN A 33 -13.18 -9.18 -1.34
N VAL A 34 -12.77 -10.41 -1.60
CA VAL A 34 -13.58 -11.62 -1.38
C VAL A 34 -13.27 -12.27 -0.03
N GLN A 35 -12.12 -11.93 0.59
CA GLN A 35 -11.66 -12.49 1.86
C GLN A 35 -11.22 -11.37 2.81
N PRO A 36 -11.48 -11.50 4.13
CA PRO A 36 -11.00 -10.54 5.10
C PRO A 36 -9.46 -10.57 5.21
N ILE A 37 -8.85 -9.39 5.11
CA ILE A 37 -7.40 -9.20 5.29
C ILE A 37 -7.18 -8.70 6.72
N SER A 38 -6.39 -9.43 7.51
CA SER A 38 -6.07 -9.09 8.90
C SER A 38 -4.92 -8.08 9.03
N GLY A 39 -4.13 -7.87 7.97
CA GLY A 39 -3.05 -6.90 7.97
C GLY A 39 -2.46 -6.66 6.59
N VAL A 40 -2.10 -5.41 6.32
CA VAL A 40 -1.42 -4.96 5.10
C VAL A 40 -0.13 -4.28 5.50
N PHE A 41 1.00 -4.82 5.07
CA PHE A 41 2.32 -4.31 5.40
C PHE A 41 3.02 -3.85 4.11
N LEU A 42 3.30 -2.56 4.00
CA LEU A 42 3.82 -1.92 2.79
C LEU A 42 5.23 -1.41 3.06
N ILE A 43 6.21 -1.97 2.37
CA ILE A 43 7.62 -1.63 2.56
C ILE A 43 8.11 -0.79 1.38
N ALA A 44 8.56 0.43 1.66
CA ALA A 44 9.05 1.42 0.69
C ALA A 44 8.17 1.62 -0.56
N PRO A 45 6.83 1.77 -0.44
CA PRO A 45 5.98 1.97 -1.60
C PRO A 45 6.31 3.31 -2.29
N PRO A 46 6.58 3.34 -3.60
CA PRO A 46 6.64 4.58 -4.35
C PRO A 46 5.23 5.16 -4.49
N TYR A 47 5.07 6.41 -4.07
CA TYR A 47 3.90 7.23 -4.38
C TYR A 47 3.97 7.72 -5.84
N TRP A 48 3.19 7.12 -6.73
CA TRP A 48 3.10 7.53 -8.13
C TRP A 48 2.28 8.81 -8.28
N GLY A 49 2.80 9.77 -9.05
CA GLY A 49 2.29 11.15 -9.12
C GLY A 49 3.04 12.14 -8.23
N ALA A 50 4.10 11.69 -7.54
CA ALA A 50 5.14 12.58 -7.02
C ALA A 50 5.97 13.17 -8.17
N GLU A 51 6.65 14.29 -7.92
CA GLU A 51 7.62 14.89 -8.86
C GLU A 51 8.66 13.85 -9.29
N ASP A 52 8.88 13.70 -10.60
CA ASP A 52 9.74 12.71 -11.25
C ASP A 52 9.26 11.24 -11.15
N TRP A 53 8.04 11.01 -10.65
CA TRP A 53 7.41 9.69 -10.49
C TRP A 53 6.00 9.64 -11.11
N GLU A 54 5.80 10.33 -12.22
CA GLU A 54 4.54 10.36 -12.97
C GLU A 54 4.51 9.22 -14.01
N VAL A 55 3.91 8.10 -13.63
CA VAL A 55 3.61 6.97 -14.53
C VAL A 55 2.12 6.68 -14.44
N ASP A 56 1.39 7.03 -15.49
CA ASP A 56 -0.09 7.01 -15.53
C ASP A 56 -0.66 5.64 -15.14
N GLU A 57 -0.05 4.54 -15.59
CA GLU A 57 -0.52 3.19 -15.29
C GLU A 57 -0.43 2.83 -13.79
N TYR A 58 0.40 3.53 -13.03
CA TYR A 58 0.66 3.23 -11.62
C TYR A 58 -0.03 4.21 -10.66
N LEU A 59 -0.68 5.24 -11.19
CA LEU A 59 -1.47 6.18 -10.39
C LEU A 59 -2.59 5.45 -9.64
N LEU A 60 -2.77 5.86 -8.38
CA LEU A 60 -3.95 5.51 -7.59
C LEU A 60 -5.12 6.39 -8.03
N CYS A 61 -6.35 5.89 -7.89
CA CYS A 61 -7.52 6.72 -8.09
C CYS A 61 -7.58 7.85 -7.04
N GLU A 62 -8.18 9.00 -7.38
CA GLU A 62 -8.17 10.20 -6.53
C GLU A 62 -8.75 9.98 -5.12
N ASP A 63 -9.63 9.00 -4.98
CA ASP A 63 -10.35 8.64 -3.76
C ASP A 63 -9.93 7.27 -3.19
N PHE A 64 -8.73 6.77 -3.54
CA PHE A 64 -8.27 5.43 -3.16
C PHE A 64 -8.38 5.17 -1.66
N GLU A 65 -8.10 6.18 -0.83
CA GLU A 65 -8.21 6.11 0.61
C GLU A 65 -9.61 5.69 1.03
N SER A 66 -10.66 6.25 0.42
CA SER A 66 -12.05 5.94 0.78
C SER A 66 -12.42 4.48 0.48
N ARG A 67 -11.71 3.85 -0.47
CA ARG A 67 -11.96 2.50 -0.97
C ARG A 67 -11.15 1.41 -0.28
N LEU A 68 -10.09 1.79 0.44
CA LEU A 68 -9.28 0.82 1.16
C LEU A 68 -10.10 0.08 2.23
N PRO A 69 -9.84 -1.23 2.42
CA PRO A 69 -10.36 -1.99 3.55
C PRO A 69 -9.85 -1.38 4.86
N ASP A 70 -10.38 -1.85 6.00
CA ASP A 70 -10.05 -1.39 7.36
C ASP A 70 -8.66 -0.73 7.48
N LYS A 71 -8.67 0.61 7.40
CA LYS A 71 -7.46 1.43 7.23
C LYS A 71 -6.50 1.31 8.41
N GLN A 72 -7.02 0.88 9.56
CA GLN A 72 -6.25 0.70 10.79
C GLN A 72 -5.24 -0.45 10.69
N ASN A 73 -5.42 -1.36 9.73
CA ASN A 73 -4.55 -2.52 9.55
C ASN A 73 -3.52 -2.32 8.43
N ILE A 74 -3.35 -1.09 7.93
CA ILE A 74 -2.35 -0.74 6.92
C ILE A 74 -1.15 -0.08 7.59
N ILE A 75 0.00 -0.73 7.52
CA ILE A 75 1.25 -0.27 8.15
C ILE A 75 2.29 -0.07 7.06
N PHE A 76 2.95 1.09 7.11
CA PHE A 76 4.01 1.46 6.19
C PHE A 76 5.37 1.37 6.88
N TYR A 77 6.35 0.81 6.18
CA TYR A 77 7.75 0.80 6.57
C TYR A 77 8.56 1.49 5.49
N HIS A 78 9.42 2.43 5.84
CA HIS A 78 10.26 3.12 4.87
C HIS A 78 11.56 3.55 5.54
N SER A 79 12.69 3.15 4.96
CA SER A 79 14.00 3.57 5.45
C SER A 79 14.23 5.05 5.13
N ARG A 80 14.76 5.82 6.10
CA ARG A 80 15.16 7.21 5.84
C ARG A 80 16.33 7.32 4.88
N ASP A 81 17.13 6.27 4.78
CA ASP A 81 18.34 6.19 3.95
C ASP A 81 18.07 5.45 2.62
N ASP A 82 16.81 5.27 2.22
CA ASP A 82 16.46 4.64 0.95
C ASP A 82 16.92 5.51 -0.24
N GLN A 83 17.81 4.94 -1.05
CA GLN A 83 18.41 5.61 -2.21
C GLN A 83 17.55 5.50 -3.49
N TRP A 84 16.52 4.65 -3.48
CA TRP A 84 15.72 4.33 -4.66
C TRP A 84 14.33 4.93 -4.58
N VAL A 85 13.68 4.83 -3.41
CA VAL A 85 12.38 5.45 -3.18
C VAL A 85 12.57 6.50 -2.09
N PRO A 86 12.55 7.80 -2.42
CA PRO A 86 12.75 8.85 -1.43
C PRO A 86 11.76 8.74 -0.26
N PHE A 87 12.21 9.00 0.96
CA PHE A 87 11.38 8.93 2.18
C PHE A 87 10.17 9.89 2.13
N THR A 88 10.21 10.92 1.30
CA THR A 88 9.10 11.84 1.06
C THR A 88 7.84 11.15 0.52
N HIS A 89 7.96 10.01 -0.16
CA HIS A 89 6.80 9.26 -0.66
C HIS A 89 5.94 8.73 0.49
N LEU A 90 6.55 8.31 1.61
CA LEU A 90 5.81 7.93 2.82
C LEU A 90 4.95 9.09 3.34
N ALA A 91 5.50 10.31 3.34
CA ALA A 91 4.78 11.49 3.78
C ALA A 91 3.56 11.82 2.89
N MET A 92 3.60 11.48 1.60
CA MET A 92 2.45 11.65 0.70
C MET A 92 1.31 10.69 1.03
N TYR A 93 1.62 9.42 1.34
CA TYR A 93 0.61 8.48 1.84
C TYR A 93 0.03 8.91 3.18
N ALA A 94 0.87 9.36 4.11
CA ALA A 94 0.43 9.80 5.44
C ALA A 94 -0.47 11.05 5.41
N GLN A 95 -0.41 11.87 4.35
CA GLN A 95 -1.33 13.01 4.16
C GLN A 95 -2.73 12.57 3.72
N LYS A 96 -2.83 11.45 3.00
CA LYS A 96 -4.09 10.93 2.42
C LYS A 96 -4.79 9.92 3.32
N LEU A 97 -4.03 9.11 4.04
CA LEU A 97 -4.57 8.09 4.92
C LEU A 97 -4.78 8.64 6.33
N PRO A 98 -5.93 8.37 6.98
CA PRO A 98 -6.11 8.67 8.39
C PRO A 98 -5.02 7.94 9.18
N LYS A 99 -4.45 8.64 10.18
CA LYS A 99 -3.27 8.19 10.94
C LYS A 99 -3.44 6.76 11.48
N GLY A 100 -2.84 5.79 10.79
CA GLY A 100 -2.40 4.51 11.35
C GLY A 100 -1.03 4.69 12.00
N ASP A 101 -0.61 3.72 12.82
CA ASP A 101 0.63 3.81 13.61
C ASP A 101 1.87 3.85 12.70
N ASN A 102 2.49 5.03 12.57
CA ASN A 102 3.67 5.29 11.73
C ASN A 102 4.95 4.88 12.48
N SER A 103 5.21 3.59 12.58
CA SER A 103 6.47 3.10 13.12
C SER A 103 7.59 3.32 12.08
N SER A 104 8.48 4.28 12.37
CA SER A 104 9.71 4.48 11.60
C SER A 104 10.70 3.37 11.97
N VAL A 105 11.24 2.65 10.99
CA VAL A 105 12.40 1.76 11.12
C VAL A 105 13.53 2.24 10.26
#